data_AF-A0AAU0WFM8-F1
#
_entry.id   AF-A0AAU0WFM8-F1
#
_cell.length_a   1.000
_cell.length_b   1.000
_cell.length_c   1.000
_cell.angle_alpha   90.00
_cell.angle_beta   90.00
_cell.angle_gamma   90.00
#
_symmetry.space_group_name_H-M   'P 1'
#
loop_
_entity.id
_entity.type
_entity.pdbx_description
1 polymer ?
#
loop_
_entity_poly.entity_id
_entity_poly.type
_entity_poly.pdbx_seq_one_letter_code
_entity_poly.pdbx_strand_id
1 'polypeptide(L)'
;MDKPRRGFWCECWTEDLTHGMRWPALRASFDAYSAPQADRWVAIALRTISPALDPDASDEVWAWLHDGRAETRRALLRLEPCTVSVTQASTRITWTIRPVIFLPLTNRQAVELPACAYTFKPHTGGA
;
A
#
# COMPACT_ATOMS: atom_id res chain seq x y z
N MET A 1 6.19 12.51 -20.83
CA MET A 1 4.89 11.84 -20.63
C MET A 1 4.07 12.83 -19.83
N ASP A 2 3.26 13.65 -20.49
CA ASP A 2 2.93 15.01 -19.99
C ASP A 2 1.49 15.19 -19.52
N LYS A 3 0.76 14.08 -19.28
CA LYS A 3 -0.64 14.14 -18.84
C LYS A 3 -0.83 13.48 -17.48
N PRO A 4 -1.66 14.06 -16.60
CA PRO A 4 -2.09 13.41 -15.37
C PRO A 4 -2.66 12.02 -15.66
N ARG A 5 -2.22 11.02 -14.90
CA ARG A 5 -2.65 9.62 -15.07
C ARG A 5 -3.41 9.17 -13.83
N ARG A 6 -4.65 8.69 -14.04
CA ARG A 6 -5.41 8.03 -12.97
C ARG A 6 -4.72 6.72 -12.59
N GLY A 7 -4.76 6.39 -11.30
CA GLY A 7 -4.28 5.13 -10.78
C GLY A 7 -4.66 4.96 -9.33
N PHE A 8 -3.90 4.13 -8.62
CA PHE A 8 -4.13 3.81 -7.22
C PHE A 8 -2.81 3.93 -6.47
N TRP A 9 -2.85 4.66 -5.37
CA TRP A 9 -1.77 4.68 -4.41
C TRP A 9 -2.04 3.56 -3.39
N CYS A 10 -1.12 2.61 -3.32
CA CYS A 10 -1.22 1.46 -2.44
C CYS A 10 -0.18 1.58 -1.32
N GLU A 11 -0.56 1.35 -0.06
CA GLU A 11 0.36 1.37 1.08
C GLU A 11 0.14 0.15 1.96
N CYS A 12 1.21 -0.31 2.61
CA CYS A 12 1.18 -1.36 3.61
C CYS A 12 1.68 -0.77 4.93
N TRP A 13 0.84 -0.88 5.95
CA TRP A 13 1.05 -0.35 7.29
C TRP A 13 1.08 -1.48 8.30
N THR A 14 1.91 -1.36 9.33
CA THR A 14 1.89 -2.27 10.49
C THR A 14 1.64 -1.49 11.76
N GLU A 15 0.70 -1.94 12.57
CA GLU A 15 0.36 -1.38 13.87
C GLU A 15 0.61 -2.43 14.96
N ASP A 16 1.26 -2.03 16.05
CA ASP A 16 1.39 -2.85 17.25
C ASP A 16 0.21 -2.58 18.20
N LEU A 17 -0.61 -3.60 18.40
CA LEU A 17 -1.83 -3.55 19.18
C LEU A 17 -1.59 -3.62 20.70
N THR A 18 -0.38 -3.95 21.15
CA THR A 18 -0.05 -3.97 22.59
C THR A 18 0.18 -2.58 23.15
N HIS A 19 0.68 -1.66 22.33
CA HIS A 19 1.02 -0.30 22.72
C HIS A 19 0.14 0.68 21.94
N GLY A 20 -1.01 1.02 22.51
CA GLY A 20 -2.01 1.95 21.92
C GLY A 20 -1.54 3.39 21.66
N MET A 21 -0.24 3.67 21.83
CA MET A 21 0.37 4.99 21.62
C MET A 21 1.37 5.03 20.45
N ARG A 22 1.61 3.90 19.76
CA ARG A 22 2.57 3.87 18.64
C ARG A 22 1.86 4.07 17.31
N TRP A 23 2.27 5.09 16.57
CA TRP A 23 1.78 5.31 15.21
C TRP A 23 2.06 4.10 14.30
N PRO A 24 1.12 3.74 13.40
CA PRO A 24 1.37 2.71 12.41
C PRO A 24 2.61 3.01 11.57
N ALA A 25 3.46 2.00 11.39
CA ALA A 25 4.67 2.11 10.59
C ALA A 25 4.39 1.77 9.12
N LEU A 26 4.72 2.67 8.20
CA LEU A 26 4.70 2.40 6.77
C LEU A 26 5.79 1.38 6.41
N ARG A 27 5.41 0.25 5.81
CA ARG A 27 6.34 -0.80 5.37
C ARG A 27 6.61 -0.79 3.87
N ALA A 28 5.61 -0.41 3.08
CA ALA A 28 5.75 -0.32 1.64
C ALA A 28 4.75 0.66 1.05
N SER A 29 5.13 1.28 -0.07
CA SER A 29 4.27 2.09 -0.92
C SER A 29 4.44 1.67 -2.37
N PHE A 30 3.36 1.65 -3.14
CA PHE A 30 3.35 1.18 -4.52
C PHE A 30 2.32 1.95 -5.38
N ASP A 31 2.78 2.44 -6.52
CA ASP A 31 1.93 3.12 -7.50
C ASP A 31 1.39 2.10 -8.50
N ALA A 32 0.08 1.88 -8.47
CA ALA A 32 -0.62 1.03 -9.42
C ALA A 32 -1.37 1.87 -10.47
N TYR A 33 -1.30 1.47 -11.73
CA TYR A 33 -1.93 2.16 -12.85
C TYR A 33 -3.14 1.42 -13.41
N SER A 34 -3.56 0.35 -12.73
CA SER A 34 -4.81 -0.36 -13.00
C SER A 34 -5.31 -1.10 -11.75
N ALA A 35 -6.61 -1.37 -11.68
CA ALA A 35 -7.20 -2.12 -10.56
C ALA A 35 -6.58 -3.54 -10.42
N PRO A 36 -6.33 -4.31 -11.50
CA PRO A 36 -5.65 -5.61 -11.40
C PRO A 36 -4.17 -5.51 -10.97
N GLN A 37 -3.53 -4.36 -11.13
CA GLN A 37 -2.16 -4.18 -10.64
C GLN A 37 -2.16 -3.94 -9.12
N ALA A 38 -3.07 -3.10 -8.64
CA ALA A 38 -3.24 -2.80 -7.22
C ALA A 38 -3.64 -4.04 -6.42
N ASP A 39 -4.64 -4.80 -6.91
CA ASP A 39 -5.12 -5.99 -6.20
C ASP A 39 -4.07 -7.12 -6.19
N ARG A 40 -3.28 -7.26 -7.26
CA ARG A 40 -2.23 -8.26 -7.38
C ARG A 40 -1.07 -7.97 -6.44
N TRP A 41 -0.77 -6.69 -6.21
CA TRP A 41 0.26 -6.29 -5.25
C TRP A 41 -0.05 -6.80 -3.83
N VAL A 42 -1.29 -6.60 -3.35
CA VAL A 42 -1.76 -7.15 -2.07
C VAL A 42 -1.74 -8.68 -2.09
N ALA A 43 -2.26 -9.29 -3.16
CA ALA A 43 -2.37 -10.73 -3.26
C ALA A 43 -1.02 -11.46 -3.34
N ILE A 44 0.04 -10.80 -3.83
CA ILE A 44 1.41 -11.31 -3.78
C ILE A 44 1.93 -11.22 -2.35
N ALA A 45 1.80 -10.06 -1.70
CA ALA A 45 2.27 -9.87 -0.32
C ALA A 45 1.66 -10.91 0.62
N LEU A 46 0.33 -11.11 0.55
CA LEU A 46 -0.39 -12.08 1.36
C LEU A 46 0.06 -13.53 1.13
N ARG A 47 0.24 -13.95 -0.13
CA ARG A 47 0.77 -15.28 -0.45
C ARG A 47 2.19 -15.49 0.09
N THR A 48 3.01 -14.46 0.07
CA THR A 48 4.39 -14.52 0.55
C THR A 48 4.46 -14.69 2.06
N ILE A 49 3.61 -13.99 2.82
CA ILE A 49 3.67 -14.02 4.29
C ILE A 49 2.85 -15.14 4.91
N SER A 50 1.82 -15.66 4.22
CA SER A 50 0.89 -16.66 4.74
C SER A 50 1.56 -17.86 5.45
N PRO A 51 2.65 -18.48 4.93
CA PRO A 51 3.30 -19.60 5.61
C PRO A 51 3.95 -19.26 6.96
N ALA A 52 4.16 -17.98 7.24
CA ALA A 52 4.74 -17.49 8.50
C ALA A 52 3.69 -16.94 9.48
N LEU A 53 2.41 -16.94 9.09
CA LEU A 53 1.31 -16.53 9.94
C LEU A 53 0.88 -17.67 10.88
N ASP A 54 0.24 -17.30 11.99
CA ASP A 54 -0.48 -18.29 12.79
C ASP A 54 -1.68 -18.86 12.00
N PRO A 55 -2.24 -20.02 12.42
CA PRO A 55 -3.29 -20.69 11.66
C PRO A 55 -4.52 -19.81 11.39
N ASP A 56 -4.99 -19.07 12.40
CA ASP A 56 -6.18 -18.22 12.29
C ASP A 56 -5.94 -17.08 11.29
N ALA A 57 -4.79 -16.41 11.39
CA ALA A 57 -4.39 -15.37 10.44
C ALA A 57 -4.17 -15.92 9.03
N SER A 58 -3.65 -17.14 8.89
CA SER A 58 -3.51 -17.80 7.59
C SER A 58 -4.88 -18.08 6.96
N ASP A 59 -5.86 -18.51 7.75
CA ASP A 59 -7.23 -18.76 7.27
C ASP A 59 -7.91 -17.47 6.80
N GLU A 60 -7.74 -16.35 7.50
CA GLU A 60 -8.19 -15.02 7.04
C GLU A 60 -7.57 -14.66 5.68
N VAL A 61 -6.27 -14.90 5.53
CA VAL A 61 -5.57 -14.66 4.26
C VAL A 61 -6.14 -15.52 3.14
N TRP A 62 -6.37 -16.81 3.39
CA TRP A 62 -6.97 -17.69 2.38
C TRP A 62 -8.38 -17.25 1.99
N ALA A 63 -9.23 -16.92 2.97
CA ALA A 63 -10.58 -16.41 2.72
C ALA A 63 -10.55 -15.15 1.83
N TRP A 64 -9.64 -14.22 2.09
CA TRP A 64 -9.47 -13.06 1.22
C TRP A 64 -8.95 -13.43 -0.17
N LEU A 65 -7.95 -14.31 -0.26
CA LEU A 65 -7.35 -14.72 -1.53
C LEU A 65 -8.35 -15.41 -2.47
N HIS A 66 -9.33 -16.13 -1.91
CA HIS A 66 -10.38 -16.83 -2.65
C HIS A 66 -11.58 -15.94 -2.96
N ASP A 67 -12.17 -15.32 -1.94
CA ASP A 67 -13.47 -14.63 -2.08
C ASP A 67 -13.31 -13.10 -2.01
N GLY A 68 -12.54 -12.60 -1.04
CA GLY A 68 -12.38 -11.16 -0.79
C GLY A 68 -11.71 -10.39 -1.93
N ARG A 69 -10.83 -11.03 -2.70
CA ARG A 69 -10.11 -10.40 -3.83
C ARG A 69 -11.07 -9.91 -4.92
N ALA A 70 -12.16 -10.63 -5.16
CA ALA A 70 -13.16 -10.22 -6.14
C ALA A 70 -13.90 -8.95 -5.70
N GLU A 71 -14.15 -8.80 -4.40
CA GLU A 71 -14.78 -7.62 -3.80
C GLU A 71 -13.86 -6.41 -3.85
N THR A 72 -12.59 -6.58 -3.47
CA THR A 72 -11.55 -5.55 -3.62
C THR A 72 -11.51 -5.07 -5.06
N ARG A 73 -11.47 -5.97 -6.05
CA ARG A 73 -11.43 -5.57 -7.46
C ARG A 73 -12.69 -4.82 -7.89
N ARG A 74 -13.87 -5.23 -7.42
CA ARG A 74 -15.13 -4.53 -7.68
C ARG A 74 -15.11 -3.10 -7.11
N ALA A 75 -14.62 -2.90 -5.89
CA ALA A 75 -14.47 -1.57 -5.28
C ALA A 75 -13.50 -0.69 -6.08
N LEU A 76 -12.34 -1.23 -6.48
CA LEU A 76 -11.35 -0.48 -7.26
C LEU A 76 -11.88 -0.07 -8.64
N LEU A 77 -12.68 -0.92 -9.29
CA LEU A 77 -13.34 -0.58 -10.56
C LEU A 77 -14.38 0.53 -10.40
N ARG A 78 -14.97 0.69 -9.20
CA ARG A 78 -15.84 1.82 -8.85
C ARG A 78 -15.08 3.05 -8.33
N LEU A 79 -13.74 3.02 -8.34
CA LEU A 79 -12.90 4.07 -7.75
C LEU A 79 -13.20 4.31 -6.26
N GLU A 80 -13.53 3.24 -5.54
CA GLU A 80 -13.71 3.30 -4.09
C GLU A 80 -12.38 2.97 -3.39
N PRO A 81 -11.98 3.73 -2.36
CA PRO A 81 -10.91 3.32 -1.47
C PRO A 81 -11.27 2.00 -0.79
N CYS A 82 -10.29 1.11 -0.64
CA CYS A 82 -10.50 -0.15 0.05
C CYS A 82 -9.31 -0.53 0.92
N THR A 83 -9.59 -1.38 1.89
CA THR A 83 -8.63 -1.85 2.89
C THR A 83 -8.68 -3.36 2.98
N VAL A 84 -7.51 -3.97 3.16
CA VAL A 84 -7.35 -5.39 3.49
C VAL A 84 -6.48 -5.44 4.73
N SER A 85 -6.91 -6.17 5.76
CA SER A 85 -6.16 -6.30 7.01
C SER A 85 -6.05 -7.76 7.41
N VAL A 86 -4.93 -8.09 8.04
CA VAL A 86 -4.70 -9.35 8.73
C VAL A 86 -4.08 -9.03 10.08
N THR A 87 -4.43 -9.79 11.11
CA THR A 87 -3.85 -9.64 12.45
C THR A 87 -3.05 -10.88 12.78
N GLN A 88 -1.76 -10.73 13.08
CA GLN A 88 -0.89 -11.80 13.55
C GLN A 88 -0.43 -11.47 14.97
N ALA A 89 -0.82 -12.31 15.94
CA ALA A 89 -0.60 -12.05 17.36
C ALA A 89 -1.03 -10.62 17.76
N SER A 90 -0.06 -9.73 18.03
CA SER A 90 -0.32 -8.33 18.38
C SER A 90 -0.02 -7.34 17.26
N THR A 91 0.28 -7.80 16.05
CA THR A 91 0.59 -6.93 14.91
C THR A 91 -0.55 -6.95 13.90
N ARG A 92 -1.17 -5.80 13.64
CA ARG A 92 -2.11 -5.64 12.54
C ARG A 92 -1.38 -5.14 11.31
N ILE A 93 -1.47 -5.89 10.22
CA ILE A 93 -0.95 -5.49 8.91
C ILE A 93 -2.14 -5.03 8.08
N THR A 94 -2.04 -3.83 7.52
CA THR A 94 -3.13 -3.19 6.77
C THR A 94 -2.62 -2.68 5.42
N TRP A 95 -3.20 -3.20 4.35
CA TRP A 95 -3.04 -2.67 3.00
C TRP A 95 -4.17 -1.70 2.70
N THR A 96 -3.83 -0.46 2.36
CA THR A 96 -4.79 0.55 1.88
C THR A 96 -4.57 0.77 0.39
N ILE A 97 -5.67 0.91 -0.36
CA ILE A 97 -5.63 1.25 -1.78
C ILE A 97 -6.58 2.42 -1.98
N ARG A 98 -6.05 3.56 -2.43
CA ARG A 98 -6.82 4.77 -2.71
C ARG A 98 -6.69 5.20 -4.17
N PRO A 99 -7.79 5.57 -4.85
CA PRO A 99 -7.71 6.13 -6.19
C PRO A 99 -7.03 7.51 -6.14
N VAL A 100 -6.11 7.76 -7.07
CA VAL A 100 -5.37 9.03 -7.17
C VAL A 100 -5.19 9.45 -8.62
N ILE A 101 -4.83 10.72 -8.81
CA ILE A 101 -4.33 11.25 -10.08
C ILE A 101 -2.84 11.50 -9.89
N PHE A 102 -2.01 10.68 -10.55
CA PHE A 102 -0.58 10.90 -10.62
C PHE A 102 -0.30 12.06 -11.56
N LEU A 103 0.29 13.12 -11.03
CA LEU A 103 0.77 14.23 -11.84
C LEU A 103 2.05 13.80 -12.56
N PRO A 104 2.21 14.20 -13.84
CA PRO A 104 3.46 14.02 -14.54
C PRO A 104 4.47 14.96 -13.89
N LEU A 105 5.18 14.45 -12.88
CA LEU A 105 6.34 15.15 -12.36
C LEU A 105 7.41 15.02 -13.44
N THR A 106 7.80 16.15 -14.01
CA THR A 106 8.97 16.25 -14.87
C THR A 106 10.12 15.60 -14.11
N ASN A 107 10.61 14.46 -14.61
CA ASN A 107 11.83 13.79 -14.13
C ASN A 107 11.74 12.86 -12.88
N ARG A 108 10.87 11.84 -12.89
CA ARG A 108 11.04 10.66 -12.01
C ARG A 108 11.11 9.33 -12.76
N GLN A 109 11.66 9.34 -13.98
CA GLN A 109 12.25 8.13 -14.55
C GLN A 109 13.66 8.02 -13.98
N ALA A 110 13.85 7.03 -13.11
CA ALA A 110 15.03 6.85 -12.30
C ALA A 110 16.32 6.76 -13.12
N VAL A 111 17.10 7.85 -13.19
CA VAL A 111 18.58 7.85 -13.19
C VAL A 111 19.11 9.15 -12.55
N GLU A 112 18.50 10.31 -12.83
CA GLU A 112 18.95 11.60 -12.29
C GLU A 112 17.81 12.41 -11.68
N LEU A 113 18.06 12.92 -10.47
CA LEU A 113 17.16 13.89 -9.84
C LEU A 113 17.38 15.27 -10.48
N PRO A 114 16.33 16.10 -10.62
CA PRO A 114 16.51 17.48 -11.08
C PRO A 114 17.45 18.24 -10.13
N ALA A 115 18.23 19.19 -10.66
CA ALA A 115 19.23 19.92 -9.88
C ALA A 115 18.69 20.53 -8.57
N CYS A 116 17.43 20.96 -8.57
CA CYS A 116 16.76 21.50 -7.40
C CYS A 116 16.63 20.49 -6.23
N ALA A 117 16.60 19.18 -6.49
CA ALA A 117 16.55 18.16 -5.45
C ALA A 117 17.81 18.14 -4.59
N TYR A 118 18.98 18.42 -5.17
CA TYR A 118 20.24 18.53 -4.44
C TYR A 118 20.36 19.83 -3.65
N THR A 119 19.60 20.86 -4.03
CA THR A 119 19.56 22.13 -3.31
C THR A 119 18.58 22.14 -2.14
N PHE A 120 17.75 21.10 -2.01
CA PHE A 120 16.80 21.00 -0.91
C PHE A 120 17.55 20.79 0.40
N LYS A 121 17.55 21.83 1.25
CA LYS A 121 17.97 21.72 2.65
C LYS A 121 16.72 21.39 3.46
N PRO A 122 16.55 20.14 3.93
CA PRO A 122 15.45 19.82 4.82
C PRO A 122 15.51 20.77 6.00
N HIS A 123 14.40 21.44 6.29
CA HIS A 123 14.29 22.23 7.49
C HIS A 123 14.38 21.24 8.66
N THR A 124 15.53 21.21 9.34
CA THR A 124 15.62 20.62 10.68
C THR A 124 14.77 21.50 11.58
N GLY A 125 13.47 21.21 11.62
CA GLY A 125 12.61 21.68 12.69
C GLY A 125 13.18 21.12 13.99
N GLY A 126 13.87 21.98 14.73
CA GLY A 126 14.43 21.67 16.03
C GLY A 126 13.33 21.27 17.00
N ALA A 127 13.59 20.20 17.74
CA ALA A 127 12.99 19.95 19.04
C ALA A 127 13.78 20.73 20.10
#